data_AF-M8AVU1-F1
#
_entry.id   AF-M8AVU1-F1
#
_cell.length_a   1.000
_cell.length_b   1.000
_cell.length_c   1.000
_cell.angle_alpha   90.00
_cell.angle_beta   90.00
_cell.angle_gamma   90.00
#
_symmetry.space_group_name_H-M   'P 1'
#
loop_
_entity.id
_entity.type
_entity.pdbx_description
1 polymer ?
#
loop_
_entity_poly.entity_id
_entity_poly.type
_entity_poly.pdbx_seq_one_letter_code
_entity_poly.pdbx_strand_id
1 'polypeptide(L)'
;MAFEAGRGRTAAASLCVYAAICGKEGLVLRWPGSRVAWEGFSDASDAELVAEHALWAAMEPNGKNEPFNCSNGDLFKWQQLWPILANQFGVAWTGYQGEDQRFMLEEAMAGKEGVWSEIVNDNGLVETQLNDITNWFCVDAMVNVERENLDTMNKSKEYGFFGFRNTVRSFNTWINKMKVDKIVP
;
A
#
# COMPACT_ATOMS: atom_id res chain seq x y z
N MET A 1 18.87 -12.06 7.69
CA MET A 1 18.59 -10.63 7.51
C MET A 1 17.43 -10.32 8.44
N ALA A 2 17.67 -9.62 9.55
CA ALA A 2 16.63 -9.36 10.54
C ALA A 2 15.66 -8.31 9.99
N PHE A 3 14.37 -8.65 9.94
CA PHE A 3 13.30 -7.70 9.67
C PHE A 3 13.12 -6.84 10.93
N GLU A 4 13.62 -5.61 10.90
CA GLU A 4 13.27 -4.63 11.93
C GLU A 4 11.84 -4.14 11.64
N ALA A 5 10.91 -4.50 12.53
CA ALA A 5 9.58 -3.91 12.51
C ALA A 5 9.71 -2.39 12.62
N GLY A 6 9.08 -1.64 11.71
CA GLY A 6 9.08 -0.18 11.73
C GLY A 6 10.00 0.53 10.72
N ARG A 7 10.67 -0.17 9.79
CA ARG A 7 11.43 0.47 8.68
C ARG A 7 10.90 0.17 7.27
N GLY A 8 9.72 -0.43 7.18
CA GLY A 8 9.11 -0.82 5.92
C GLY A 8 8.37 0.33 5.24
N ARG A 9 9.06 1.08 4.37
CA ARG A 9 8.45 2.14 3.54
C ARG A 9 7.61 1.56 2.40
N THR A 10 6.42 1.08 2.74
CA THR A 10 5.47 0.51 1.77
C THR A 10 4.37 1.50 1.41
N ALA A 11 3.73 1.31 0.24
CA ALA A 11 2.55 2.09 -0.13
C ALA A 11 1.40 1.90 0.89
N ALA A 12 1.20 0.68 1.38
CA ALA A 12 0.18 0.39 2.39
C ALA A 12 0.43 1.15 3.71
N ALA A 13 1.68 1.17 4.20
CA ALA A 13 2.06 1.92 5.40
C ALA A 13 1.83 3.43 5.19
N SER A 14 2.28 3.97 4.06
CA SER A 14 2.10 5.39 3.72
C SER A 14 0.62 5.79 3.70
N LEU A 15 -0.25 4.96 3.11
CA LEU A 15 -1.70 5.19 3.10
C LEU A 15 -2.33 5.12 4.51
N CYS A 16 -1.87 4.20 5.36
CA CYS A 16 -2.32 4.12 6.75
C CYS A 16 -1.91 5.36 7.55
N VAL A 17 -0.69 5.85 7.37
CA VAL A 17 -0.21 7.07 8.01
C VAL A 17 -1.00 8.28 7.54
N TYR A 18 -1.28 8.39 6.24
CA TYR A 18 -2.15 9.45 5.71
C TYR A 18 -3.54 9.41 6.35
N ALA A 19 -4.16 8.23 6.45
CA ALA A 19 -5.46 8.07 7.12
C ALA A 19 -5.42 8.42 8.61
N ALA A 20 -4.36 8.03 9.32
CA ALA A 20 -4.17 8.38 10.72
C ALA A 20 -4.00 9.89 10.93
N ILE A 21 -3.23 10.57 10.07
CA ILE A 21 -3.07 12.03 10.08
C ILE A 21 -4.41 12.72 9.81
N CYS A 22 -5.17 12.28 8.80
CA CYS A 22 -6.52 12.80 8.57
C CYS A 22 -7.41 12.66 9.82
N GLY A 23 -7.38 11.50 10.48
CA GLY A 23 -8.14 11.27 11.70
C GLY A 23 -7.73 12.20 12.85
N LYS A 24 -6.43 12.36 13.09
CA LYS A 24 -5.87 13.25 14.13
C LYS A 24 -6.26 14.71 13.91
N GLU A 25 -6.32 15.16 12.67
CA GLU A 25 -6.65 16.54 12.30
C GLU A 25 -8.15 16.77 12.06
N GLY A 26 -8.99 15.74 12.19
CA GLY A 26 -10.44 15.83 11.90
C GLY A 26 -10.75 16.10 10.43
N LEU A 27 -9.86 15.70 9.53
CA LEU A 27 -9.98 15.87 8.09
C LEU A 27 -10.59 14.65 7.41
N VAL A 28 -11.16 14.88 6.23
CA VAL A 28 -11.64 13.82 5.34
C VAL A 28 -10.46 13.18 4.61
N LEU A 29 -10.45 11.84 4.52
CA LEU A 29 -9.52 11.07 3.70
C LEU A 29 -9.86 11.24 2.21
N ARG A 30 -9.28 12.29 1.60
CA ARG A 30 -9.47 12.63 0.19
C ARG A 30 -8.60 11.75 -0.71
N TRP A 31 -9.19 11.22 -1.78
CA TRP A 31 -8.45 10.57 -2.86
C TRP A 31 -7.50 11.57 -3.55
N PRO A 32 -6.18 11.32 -3.60
CA PRO A 32 -5.21 12.25 -4.19
C PRO A 32 -4.98 12.04 -5.70
N GLY A 33 -5.35 10.86 -6.23
CA GLY A 33 -4.91 10.37 -7.53
C GLY A 33 -5.80 10.68 -8.72
N SER A 34 -5.42 10.16 -9.88
CA SER A 34 -6.12 10.33 -11.17
C SER A 34 -7.45 9.56 -11.22
N ARG A 35 -8.32 9.93 -12.18
CA ARG A 35 -9.51 9.11 -12.49
C ARG A 35 -9.15 7.70 -12.91
N VAL A 36 -8.06 7.54 -13.65
CA VAL A 36 -7.61 6.25 -14.19
C VAL A 36 -7.31 5.27 -13.06
N ALA A 37 -6.57 5.68 -12.05
CA ALA A 37 -6.32 4.84 -10.87
C ALA A 37 -7.62 4.57 -10.08
N TRP A 38 -8.50 5.55 -9.94
CA TRP A 38 -9.74 5.39 -9.18
C TRP A 38 -10.73 4.39 -9.79
N GLU A 39 -11.01 4.54 -11.09
CA GLU A 39 -12.04 3.79 -11.82
C GLU A 39 -11.51 2.54 -12.54
N GLY A 40 -10.23 2.55 -12.90
CA GLY A 40 -9.55 1.49 -13.62
C GLY A 40 -9.13 0.32 -12.74
N PHE A 41 -8.53 -0.69 -13.37
CA PHE A 41 -7.95 -1.84 -12.69
C PHE A 41 -6.51 -1.59 -12.26
N SER A 42 -6.14 -2.17 -11.13
CA SER A 42 -4.79 -2.25 -10.61
C SER A 42 -4.49 -3.67 -10.14
N ASP A 43 -3.22 -4.05 -10.17
CA ASP A 43 -2.70 -5.24 -9.52
C ASP A 43 -1.81 -4.85 -8.32
N ALA A 44 -1.49 -5.83 -7.49
CA ALA A 44 -0.62 -5.65 -6.34
C ALA A 44 0.22 -6.90 -6.11
N SER A 45 1.29 -6.74 -5.34
CA SER A 45 2.21 -7.81 -4.95
C SER A 45 2.26 -7.89 -3.43
N ASP A 46 1.67 -8.94 -2.87
CA ASP A 46 1.76 -9.24 -1.45
C ASP A 46 3.19 -9.64 -1.07
N ALA A 47 3.72 -9.07 0.02
CA ALA A 47 5.12 -9.30 0.39
C ALA A 47 5.43 -10.75 0.78
N GLU A 48 4.48 -11.49 1.35
CA GLU A 48 4.66 -12.92 1.64
C GLU A 48 4.61 -13.74 0.33
N LEU A 49 3.73 -13.40 -0.61
CA LEU A 49 3.70 -14.05 -1.92
C LEU A 49 5.00 -13.81 -2.71
N VAL A 50 5.55 -12.59 -2.65
CA VAL A 50 6.85 -12.28 -3.27
C VAL A 50 7.97 -13.09 -2.62
N ALA A 51 7.95 -13.27 -1.30
CA ALA A 51 8.92 -14.13 -0.60
C ALA A 51 8.78 -15.60 -1.02
N GLU A 52 7.54 -16.12 -1.09
CA GLU A 52 7.25 -17.47 -1.60
C GLU A 52 7.73 -17.66 -3.04
N HIS A 53 7.51 -16.66 -3.90
CA HIS A 53 7.95 -16.66 -5.30
C HIS A 53 9.48 -16.67 -5.42
N ALA A 54 10.18 -15.85 -4.63
CA ALA A 54 11.64 -15.82 -4.60
C ALA A 54 12.24 -17.15 -4.12
N LEU A 55 11.63 -17.77 -3.10
CA LEU A 55 12.04 -19.09 -2.62
C LEU A 55 11.81 -20.17 -3.68
N TRP A 56 10.65 -20.16 -4.33
CA TRP A 56 10.35 -21.05 -5.44
C TRP A 56 11.38 -20.92 -6.56
N ALA A 57 11.69 -19.69 -7.00
CA ALA A 57 12.65 -19.44 -8.07
C ALA A 57 14.07 -19.91 -7.72
N ALA A 58 14.46 -19.84 -6.45
CA ALA A 58 15.76 -20.30 -5.97
C ALA A 58 15.88 -21.83 -5.89
N MET A 59 14.78 -22.52 -5.56
CA MET A 59 14.78 -23.94 -5.25
C MET A 59 14.42 -24.82 -6.45
N GLU A 60 13.52 -24.37 -7.33
CA GLU A 60 13.05 -25.15 -8.46
C GLU A 60 14.00 -25.05 -9.67
N PRO A 61 14.34 -26.17 -10.34
CA PRO A 61 15.17 -26.15 -11.55
C PRO A 61 14.62 -25.21 -12.63
N ASN A 62 13.28 -25.17 -12.78
CA ASN A 62 12.61 -24.32 -13.76
C ASN A 62 12.67 -22.83 -13.40
N GLY A 63 12.89 -22.49 -12.13
CA GLY A 63 12.94 -21.09 -11.66
C GLY A 63 14.26 -20.38 -11.94
N LYS A 64 15.31 -21.11 -12.36
CA LYS A 64 16.66 -20.56 -12.49
C LYS A 64 16.85 -19.78 -13.79
N ASN A 65 17.60 -18.67 -13.71
CA ASN A 65 18.04 -17.84 -14.83
C ASN A 65 16.92 -17.25 -15.69
N GLU A 66 15.72 -17.06 -15.12
CA GLU A 66 14.56 -16.53 -15.82
C GLU A 66 14.02 -15.29 -15.12
N PRO A 67 13.66 -14.21 -15.86
CA PRO A 67 12.92 -13.11 -15.28
C PRO A 67 11.44 -13.48 -15.15
N PHE A 68 10.85 -13.22 -14.00
CA PHE A 68 9.44 -13.49 -13.71
C PHE A 68 8.78 -12.26 -13.08
N ASN A 69 7.52 -12.03 -13.44
CA ASN A 69 6.64 -11.14 -12.70
C ASN A 69 6.10 -11.85 -11.46
N CYS A 70 5.68 -11.07 -10.47
CA CYS A 70 5.06 -11.57 -9.25
C CYS A 70 3.96 -10.62 -8.75
N SER A 71 2.74 -10.80 -9.25
CA SER A 71 1.53 -10.16 -8.73
C SER A 71 0.60 -11.19 -8.07
N ASN A 72 -0.39 -10.70 -7.34
CA ASN A 72 -1.33 -11.50 -6.55
C ASN A 72 -2.18 -12.46 -7.38
N GLY A 73 -2.27 -12.26 -8.70
CA GLY A 73 -3.08 -13.08 -9.61
C GLY A 73 -4.55 -12.66 -9.70
N ASP A 74 -4.93 -11.55 -9.05
CA ASP A 74 -6.21 -10.87 -9.19
C ASP A 74 -6.04 -9.37 -9.49
N LEU A 75 -7.15 -8.70 -9.81
CA LEU A 75 -7.21 -7.26 -10.04
C LEU A 75 -8.13 -6.62 -9.00
N PHE A 76 -7.88 -5.36 -8.67
CA PHE A 76 -8.74 -4.56 -7.81
C PHE A 76 -9.00 -3.18 -8.40
N LYS A 77 -9.92 -2.44 -7.78
CA LYS A 77 -10.11 -1.01 -8.05
C LYS A 77 -9.89 -0.20 -6.78
N TRP A 78 -9.24 0.96 -6.89
CA TRP A 78 -9.03 1.83 -5.72
C TRP A 78 -10.34 2.29 -5.08
N GLN A 79 -11.40 2.48 -5.86
CA GLN A 79 -12.74 2.77 -5.33
C GLN A 79 -13.29 1.69 -4.37
N GLN A 80 -12.74 0.47 -4.38
CA GLN A 80 -13.09 -0.59 -3.43
C GLN A 80 -12.17 -0.60 -2.20
N LEU A 81 -10.87 -0.35 -2.36
CA LEU A 81 -9.92 -0.36 -1.24
C LEU A 81 -9.96 0.91 -0.40
N TRP A 82 -10.25 2.06 -1.01
CA TRP A 82 -10.26 3.35 -0.33
C TRP A 82 -11.28 3.43 0.81
N PRO A 83 -12.55 2.99 0.64
CA PRO A 83 -13.52 2.95 1.74
C PRO A 83 -13.11 1.95 2.84
N ILE A 84 -12.42 0.86 2.49
CA ILE A 84 -11.91 -0.11 3.46
C ILE A 84 -10.85 0.54 4.35
N LEU A 85 -9.89 1.25 3.75
CA LEU A 85 -8.89 2.02 4.49
C LEU A 85 -9.55 3.05 5.41
N ALA A 86 -10.49 3.83 4.89
CA ALA A 86 -11.22 4.82 5.67
C ALA A 86 -11.93 4.21 6.89
N ASN A 87 -12.63 3.09 6.68
CA ASN A 87 -13.32 2.36 7.75
C ASN A 87 -12.36 1.80 8.80
N GLN A 88 -11.18 1.32 8.39
CA GLN A 88 -10.15 0.85 9.31
C GLN A 88 -9.68 1.96 10.26
N PHE A 89 -9.60 3.20 9.80
CA PHE A 89 -9.17 4.34 10.62
C PHE A 89 -10.33 5.17 11.21
N GLY A 90 -11.59 4.78 10.94
CA GLY A 90 -12.76 5.49 11.43
C GLY A 90 -12.89 6.92 10.88
N VAL A 91 -12.34 7.19 9.69
CA VAL A 91 -12.32 8.51 9.06
C VAL A 91 -13.36 8.61 7.94
N ALA A 92 -13.97 9.79 7.78
CA ALA A 92 -14.75 10.09 6.59
C ALA A 92 -13.84 10.13 5.36
N TRP A 93 -14.36 9.81 4.16
CA TRP A 93 -13.58 9.78 2.93
C TRP A 93 -14.32 10.41 1.76
N THR A 94 -13.56 10.87 0.76
CA THR A 94 -14.07 11.23 -0.56
C THR A 94 -13.29 10.50 -1.64
N GLY A 95 -14.00 10.02 -2.67
CA GLY A 95 -13.40 9.42 -3.85
C GLY A 95 -12.86 10.47 -4.81
N TYR A 96 -12.67 10.10 -6.07
CA TYR A 96 -12.28 11.03 -7.12
C TYR A 96 -13.29 12.18 -7.28
N GLN A 97 -12.80 13.43 -7.27
CA GLN A 97 -13.62 14.66 -7.33
C GLN A 97 -13.34 15.55 -8.56
N GLY A 98 -12.57 15.07 -9.53
CA GLY A 98 -12.13 15.86 -10.69
C GLY A 98 -10.60 15.97 -10.78
N GLU A 99 -10.07 16.09 -11.99
CA GLU A 99 -8.63 16.17 -12.23
C GLU A 99 -8.01 17.44 -11.60
N ASP A 100 -8.79 18.51 -11.49
CA ASP A 100 -8.43 19.77 -10.83
C ASP A 100 -8.34 19.66 -9.30
N GLN A 101 -8.91 18.61 -8.73
CA GLN A 101 -8.90 18.35 -7.29
C GLN A 101 -7.78 17.40 -6.85
N ARG A 102 -6.97 16.92 -7.79
CA ARG A 102 -5.78 16.08 -7.52
C ARG A 102 -4.72 16.86 -6.76
N PHE A 103 -3.94 16.15 -5.98
CA PHE A 103 -2.81 16.71 -5.24
C PHE A 103 -1.77 15.62 -4.96
N MET A 104 -0.53 16.04 -4.73
CA MET A 104 0.54 15.11 -4.35
C MET A 104 0.54 14.93 -2.82
N LEU A 105 0.54 13.69 -2.36
CA LEU A 105 0.68 13.37 -0.95
C LEU A 105 2.04 13.82 -0.42
N GLU A 106 3.09 13.77 -1.24
CA GLU A 106 4.42 14.26 -0.83
C GLU A 106 4.38 15.74 -0.40
N GLU A 107 3.68 16.57 -1.16
CA GLU A 107 3.50 17.98 -0.83
C GLU A 107 2.54 18.17 0.35
N ALA A 108 1.42 17.45 0.37
CA ALA A 108 0.41 17.59 1.42
C ALA A 108 0.89 17.11 2.80
N MET A 109 1.78 16.12 2.83
CA MET A 109 2.32 15.54 4.06
C MET A 109 3.62 16.22 4.52
N ALA A 110 4.19 17.14 3.73
CA ALA A 110 5.33 17.93 4.15
C ALA A 110 5.02 18.75 5.41
N GLY A 111 5.90 18.70 6.41
CA GLY A 111 5.71 19.42 7.68
C GLY A 111 4.78 18.71 8.68
N LYS A 112 4.28 17.50 8.37
CA LYS A 112 3.42 16.71 9.27
C LYS A 112 4.19 15.86 10.27
N GLU A 113 5.51 16.02 10.38
CA GLU A 113 6.35 15.26 11.32
C GLU A 113 5.93 15.47 12.78
N GLY A 114 5.53 16.69 13.14
CA GLY A 114 5.02 16.99 14.48
C GLY A 114 3.70 16.28 14.77
N VAL A 115 2.77 16.29 13.81
CA VAL A 115 1.47 15.59 13.92
C VAL A 115 1.68 14.09 14.05
N TRP A 116 2.59 13.51 13.25
CA TRP A 116 2.92 12.09 13.35
C TRP A 116 3.53 11.75 14.72
N SER A 117 4.43 12.60 15.23
CA SER A 117 5.04 12.41 16.56
C SER A 117 3.99 12.41 17.67
N GLU A 118 2.97 13.27 17.58
CA GLU A 118 1.83 13.24 18.51
C GLU A 118 1.02 11.94 18.38
N ILE A 119 0.74 11.47 17.15
CA ILE A 119 0.02 10.21 16.93
C ILE A 119 0.78 9.03 17.56
N VAL A 120 2.10 8.97 17.39
CA VAL A 120 2.95 7.95 17.99
C VAL A 120 2.84 7.97 19.51
N ASN A 121 2.95 9.15 20.12
CA ASN A 121 2.88 9.30 21.58
C ASN A 121 1.48 8.97 22.15
N ASP A 122 0.43 9.53 21.55
CA ASP A 122 -0.94 9.39 22.04
C ASP A 122 -1.45 7.94 21.98
N ASN A 123 -0.98 7.17 21.00
CA ASN A 123 -1.41 5.78 20.78
C ASN A 123 -0.40 4.75 21.30
N GLY A 124 0.73 5.19 21.87
CA GLY A 124 1.78 4.30 22.36
C GLY A 124 2.35 3.39 21.26
N LEU A 125 2.59 3.97 20.09
CA LEU A 125 3.13 3.27 18.91
C LEU A 125 4.63 3.04 19.05
N VAL A 126 5.17 2.20 18.16
CA VAL A 126 6.62 2.08 17.97
C VAL A 126 7.18 3.44 17.53
N GLU A 127 8.22 3.91 18.21
CA GLU A 127 8.85 5.19 17.93
C GLU A 127 9.44 5.18 16.50
N THR A 128 8.85 6.00 15.63
CA THR A 128 9.20 6.09 14.21
C THR A 128 9.10 7.54 13.76
N GLN A 129 10.03 7.97 12.89
CA GLN A 129 9.86 9.25 12.20
C GLN A 129 8.97 9.06 10.98
N LEU A 130 8.25 10.11 10.59
CA LEU A 130 7.33 10.06 9.45
C LEU A 130 8.01 9.51 8.19
N ASN A 131 9.21 9.99 7.89
CA ASN A 131 9.97 9.61 6.69
C ASN A 131 10.62 8.21 6.78
N ASP A 132 10.64 7.58 7.96
CA ASP A 132 11.17 6.21 8.12
C ASP A 132 10.16 5.14 7.69
N ILE A 133 8.86 5.46 7.76
CA ILE A 133 7.77 4.51 7.52
C ILE A 133 6.95 4.82 6.27
N THR A 134 7.13 6.01 5.67
CA THR A 134 6.39 6.41 4.47
C THR A 134 7.28 6.59 3.25
N ASN A 135 6.68 6.45 2.07
CA ASN A 135 7.26 6.78 0.77
C ASN A 135 6.18 7.42 -0.08
N TRP A 136 6.00 8.72 0.11
CA TRP A 136 4.95 9.51 -0.55
C TRP A 136 5.10 9.51 -2.06
N PHE A 137 6.31 9.70 -2.57
CA PHE A 137 6.62 9.61 -3.99
C PHE A 137 6.11 8.30 -4.62
N CYS A 138 6.32 7.16 -3.95
CA CYS A 138 5.85 5.87 -4.44
C CYS A 138 4.32 5.79 -4.49
N VAL A 139 3.62 6.34 -3.50
CA VAL A 139 2.15 6.41 -3.51
C VAL A 139 1.68 7.32 -4.61
N ASP A 140 2.26 8.51 -4.76
CA ASP A 140 1.90 9.48 -5.78
C ASP A 140 2.08 8.90 -7.19
N ALA A 141 3.20 8.21 -7.44
CA ALA A 141 3.45 7.52 -8.71
C ALA A 141 2.42 6.41 -8.99
N MET A 142 1.97 5.69 -7.95
CA MET A 142 0.99 4.61 -8.05
C MET A 142 -0.43 5.14 -8.34
N VAL A 143 -0.85 6.22 -7.69
CA VAL A 143 -2.23 6.73 -7.79
C VAL A 143 -2.43 7.78 -8.87
N ASN A 144 -1.36 8.32 -9.46
CA ASN A 144 -1.41 9.33 -10.53
C ASN A 144 -1.08 8.79 -11.93
N VAL A 145 -1.30 7.49 -12.18
CA VAL A 145 -1.08 6.90 -13.50
C VAL A 145 -2.02 7.47 -14.56
N GLU A 146 -1.54 7.57 -15.80
CA GLU A 146 -2.32 8.00 -16.98
C GLU A 146 -2.98 6.83 -17.73
N ARG A 147 -2.56 5.60 -17.43
CA ARG A 147 -3.08 4.35 -18.00
C ARG A 147 -2.96 3.22 -16.99
N GLU A 148 -3.78 2.18 -17.17
CA GLU A 148 -3.65 0.94 -16.42
C GLU A 148 -2.28 0.29 -16.72
N ASN A 149 -1.49 0.06 -15.68
CA ASN A 149 -0.21 -0.65 -15.77
C ASN A 149 -0.39 -1.97 -15.03
N LEU A 150 -0.62 -3.05 -15.77
CA LEU A 150 -0.85 -4.40 -15.23
C LEU A 150 0.24 -5.33 -15.73
N ASP A 151 0.64 -6.27 -14.88
CA ASP A 151 1.55 -7.35 -15.27
C ASP A 151 0.81 -8.62 -15.71
N THR A 152 1.57 -9.70 -15.91
CA THR A 152 1.00 -11.04 -16.10
C THR A 152 1.79 -12.09 -15.36
N MET A 153 1.06 -12.97 -14.66
CA MET A 153 1.57 -14.14 -13.97
C MET A 153 1.66 -15.40 -14.85
N ASN A 154 1.36 -15.31 -16.16
CA ASN A 154 1.31 -16.48 -17.03
C ASN A 154 2.61 -17.26 -17.04
N LYS A 155 3.76 -16.59 -17.22
CA LYS A 155 5.07 -17.24 -17.22
C LYS A 155 5.35 -17.96 -15.89
N SER A 156 5.09 -17.32 -14.75
CA SER A 156 5.26 -17.93 -13.43
C SER A 156 4.40 -19.20 -13.28
N LYS A 157 3.14 -19.15 -13.72
CA LYS A 157 2.22 -20.32 -13.70
C LYS A 157 2.66 -21.43 -14.64
N GLU A 158 3.07 -21.11 -15.86
CA GLU A 158 3.59 -22.08 -16.85
C GLU A 158 4.83 -22.81 -16.33
N TYR A 159 5.63 -22.14 -15.49
CA TYR A 159 6.84 -22.70 -14.90
C TYR A 159 6.58 -23.41 -13.56
N GLY A 160 5.33 -23.44 -13.09
CA GLY A 160 4.89 -24.22 -11.94
C GLY A 160 4.63 -23.43 -10.65
N PHE A 161 4.70 -22.10 -10.68
CA PHE A 161 4.31 -21.26 -9.54
C PHE A 161 2.81 -20.93 -9.60
N PHE A 162 2.03 -21.57 -8.72
CA PHE A 162 0.57 -21.35 -8.61
C PHE A 162 0.17 -20.55 -7.36
N GLY A 163 1.14 -19.91 -6.69
CA GLY A 163 0.87 -19.03 -5.56
C GLY A 163 0.01 -17.85 -5.99
N PHE A 164 -0.96 -17.49 -5.17
CA PHE A 164 -1.83 -16.32 -5.38
C PHE A 164 -2.24 -15.74 -4.03
N ARG A 165 -2.75 -14.51 -4.06
CA ARG A 165 -3.40 -13.86 -2.90
C ARG A 165 -4.65 -13.16 -3.37
N ASN A 166 -5.68 -13.13 -2.51
CA ASN A 166 -6.81 -12.23 -2.73
C ASN A 166 -6.39 -10.83 -2.26
N THR A 167 -6.33 -9.85 -3.17
CA THR A 167 -5.76 -8.52 -2.86
C THR A 167 -6.54 -7.79 -1.77
N VAL A 168 -7.88 -7.88 -1.75
CA VAL A 168 -8.69 -7.22 -0.71
C VAL A 168 -8.42 -7.81 0.68
N ARG A 169 -8.27 -9.14 0.77
CA ARG A 169 -7.92 -9.82 2.03
C ARG A 169 -6.49 -9.50 2.44
N SER A 170 -5.55 -9.52 1.50
CA SER A 170 -4.14 -9.15 1.73
C SER A 170 -4.04 -7.73 2.29
N PHE A 171 -4.71 -6.75 1.65
CA PHE A 171 -4.72 -5.36 2.09
C PHE A 171 -5.21 -5.21 3.54
N ASN A 172 -6.34 -5.83 3.89
CA ASN A 172 -6.82 -5.86 5.28
C ASN A 172 -5.83 -6.54 6.24
N THR A 173 -5.21 -7.64 5.81
CA THR A 173 -4.24 -8.38 6.63
C THR A 173 -3.02 -7.52 6.95
N TRP A 174 -2.48 -6.81 5.96
CA TRP A 174 -1.34 -5.91 6.16
C TRP A 174 -1.67 -4.70 7.04
N ILE A 175 -2.85 -4.09 6.87
CA ILE A 175 -3.32 -3.01 7.76
C ILE A 175 -3.41 -3.53 9.20
N ASN A 176 -4.11 -4.66 9.41
CA ASN A 176 -4.26 -5.25 10.74
C ASN A 176 -2.92 -5.63 11.35
N LYS A 177 -2.00 -6.17 10.56
CA LYS A 177 -0.65 -6.49 11.01
C LYS A 177 0.08 -5.24 11.51
N MET A 178 0.05 -4.13 10.76
CA MET A 178 0.69 -2.89 11.19
C MET A 178 0.07 -2.32 12.48
N LYS A 179 -1.24 -2.47 12.67
CA LYS A 179 -1.91 -2.09 13.93
C LYS A 179 -1.50 -2.95 15.11
N VAL A 180 -1.49 -4.28 14.92
CA VAL A 180 -1.06 -5.24 15.95
C VAL A 180 0.40 -5.01 16.33
N ASP A 181 1.25 -4.73 15.33
CA ASP A 181 2.67 -4.41 15.52
C ASP A 181 2.88 -2.96 16.02
N LYS A 182 1.80 -2.20 16.28
CA LYS A 182 1.79 -0.82 16.78
C LYS A 182 2.61 0.15 15.92
N ILE A 183 2.62 -0.03 14.61
CA ILE A 183 3.24 0.89 13.65
C ILE A 183 2.28 2.05 13.32
N VAL A 184 0.98 1.76 13.29
CA VAL A 184 -0.11 2.73 13.10
C VAL A 184 -1.20 2.46 14.15
N PRO A 185 -2.06 3.45 14.48
CA PRO A 185 -3.17 3.26 15.41
C PRO A 185 -4.19 2.20 14.95
#